data_AF-A0A2J8QRI5-F1
#
_entry.id   AF-A0A2J8QRI5-F1
#
_cell.length_a   1.000
_cell.length_b   1.000
_cell.length_c   1.000
_cell.angle_alpha   90.00
_cell.angle_beta   90.00
_cell.angle_gamma   90.00
#
_symmetry.space_group_name_H-M   'P 1'
#
loop_
_entity.id
_entity.type
_entity.pdbx_description
1 polymer ?
#
loop_
_entity_poly.entity_id
_entity_poly.type
_entity_poly.pdbx_seq_one_letter_code
_entity_poly.pdbx_strand_id
1 'polypeptide(L)'
;MDWKLEGSTQKVESPVLQGQEGILEETGEDGLPEGFQLLQIDAEGECQEGEILATGSTAWCSKNVQRKQRHWEKTVAAKKSKRKQEKERRKANRAENPGICPQHSKRFLRALTKDKLLEAKHSGPRLCIDLSMTHYMSKKT
;
A
#
# COMPACT_ATOMS: atom_id res chain seq x y z
N MET A 1 37.05 -19.36 30.44
CA MET A 1 36.70 -18.11 29.73
C MET A 1 35.63 -17.43 30.55
N ASP A 2 36.10 -16.76 31.59
CA ASP A 2 35.35 -15.84 32.44
C ASP A 2 35.21 -14.49 31.75
N TRP A 3 34.04 -13.87 31.84
CA TRP A 3 33.90 -12.60 32.54
C TRP A 3 32.41 -12.21 32.66
N LYS A 4 32.04 -11.87 33.89
CA LYS A 4 30.76 -11.29 34.34
C LYS A 4 30.84 -9.76 34.29
N LEU A 5 29.69 -9.09 34.17
CA LEU A 5 29.45 -7.74 34.72
C LEU A 5 27.91 -7.57 34.83
N GLU A 6 27.29 -7.83 35.98
CA GLU A 6 27.09 -6.93 37.15
C GLU A 6 26.39 -5.61 36.81
N GLY A 7 25.33 -5.31 37.56
CA GLY A 7 24.42 -4.20 37.31
C GLY A 7 24.90 -2.86 37.86
N SER A 8 24.21 -1.79 37.46
CA SER A 8 24.15 -0.56 38.24
C SER A 8 22.96 0.29 37.79
N THR A 9 22.00 0.44 38.69
CA THR A 9 21.08 1.57 38.74
C THR A 9 21.89 2.86 38.95
N GLN A 10 21.63 3.90 38.17
CA GLN A 10 22.02 5.27 38.53
C GLN A 10 20.81 6.18 38.37
N LYS A 11 20.32 6.61 39.53
CA LYS A 11 19.44 7.74 39.76
C LYS A 11 20.34 8.96 39.90
N VAL A 12 20.15 9.97 39.06
CA VAL A 12 20.67 11.35 39.22
C VAL A 12 19.58 12.24 38.66
N GLU A 13 18.59 12.61 39.48
CA GLU A 13 18.44 13.94 40.09
C GLU A 13 18.54 15.12 39.11
N SER A 14 17.40 15.79 38.98
CA SER A 14 17.17 17.06 38.29
C SER A 14 17.97 18.22 38.90
N PRO A 15 18.23 19.29 38.14
CA PRO A 15 18.20 20.62 38.68
C PRO A 15 16.85 21.28 38.38
N VAL A 16 16.14 21.60 39.47
CA VAL A 16 15.10 22.63 39.48
C VAL A 16 15.78 23.99 39.34
N LEU A 17 15.36 24.79 38.36
CA LEU A 17 15.37 26.26 38.37
C LEU A 17 14.05 26.67 37.69
N GLN A 18 12.93 26.66 38.40
CA GLN A 18 12.35 27.80 39.11
C GLN A 18 12.45 29.14 38.36
N GLY A 19 11.29 29.56 37.86
CA GLY A 19 10.91 30.96 37.69
C GLY A 19 11.34 31.61 36.37
N GLN A 20 10.39 31.85 35.48
CA GLN A 20 9.75 33.17 35.41
C GLN A 20 8.56 33.10 34.43
N GLU A 21 7.35 33.20 34.99
CA GLU A 21 6.19 33.70 34.23
C GLU A 21 6.54 35.09 33.72
N GLY A 22 6.32 35.35 32.44
CA GLY A 22 6.66 36.66 31.89
C GLY A 22 6.27 36.81 30.44
N ILE A 23 5.00 37.17 30.24
CA ILE A 23 4.56 38.09 29.19
C ILE A 23 4.35 37.46 27.81
N LEU A 24 3.10 37.07 27.62
CA LEU A 24 2.34 37.25 26.38
C LEU A 24 2.49 38.72 25.93
N GLU A 25 3.33 38.98 24.94
CA GLU A 25 3.09 40.10 24.03
C GLU A 25 3.03 39.51 22.62
N GLU A 26 1.78 39.38 22.20
CA GLU A 26 1.40 39.23 20.80
C GLU A 26 1.66 40.61 20.19
N THR A 27 2.68 40.72 19.34
CA THR A 27 2.83 41.89 18.48
C THR A 27 3.29 41.43 17.12
N GLY A 28 2.29 41.04 16.32
CA GLY A 28 2.16 41.40 14.91
C GLY A 28 3.40 41.27 14.04
N GLU A 29 3.67 40.05 13.59
CA GLU A 29 4.11 39.79 12.22
C GLU A 29 3.86 38.31 11.91
N ASP A 30 3.12 38.06 10.83
CA ASP A 30 2.88 36.73 10.24
C ASP A 30 4.21 36.17 9.70
N GLY A 31 5.13 35.88 10.60
CA GLY A 31 6.42 35.27 10.34
C GLY A 31 6.24 33.77 10.21
N LEU A 32 6.39 33.28 8.99
CA LEU A 32 6.50 31.86 8.69
C LEU A 32 7.43 31.20 9.74
N PRO A 33 7.04 30.09 10.41
CA PRO A 33 7.82 29.55 11.52
C PRO A 33 9.26 29.31 11.08
N GLU A 34 10.23 29.68 11.93
CA GLU A 34 11.69 29.71 11.63
C GLU A 34 12.21 28.47 10.85
N GLY A 35 11.63 27.29 11.10
CA GLY A 35 11.95 26.05 10.37
C GLY A 35 11.59 26.02 8.88
N PHE A 36 10.69 26.88 8.41
CA PHE A 36 10.30 26.99 7.01
C PHE A 36 11.15 28.00 6.22
N GLN A 37 11.93 28.84 6.90
CA GLN A 37 12.90 29.72 6.23
C GLN A 37 13.99 28.90 5.51
N LEU A 38 14.34 27.73 6.06
CA LEU A 38 15.26 26.76 5.43
C LEU A 38 14.65 26.02 4.22
N LEU A 39 13.32 26.03 4.10
CA LEU A 39 12.60 25.45 2.96
C LEU A 39 12.36 26.48 1.85
N GLN A 40 12.79 27.73 2.05
CA GLN A 40 12.73 28.77 1.04
C GLN A 40 13.80 28.48 -0.01
N ILE A 41 13.35 27.92 -1.13
CA ILE A 41 14.19 27.72 -2.31
C ILE A 41 14.02 28.98 -3.15
N ASP A 42 15.03 29.86 -3.13
CA ASP A 42 15.06 31.04 -3.97
C ASP A 42 15.10 30.61 -5.43
N ALA A 43 14.05 30.99 -6.17
CA ALA A 43 13.87 30.66 -7.58
C ALA A 43 14.51 31.73 -8.50
N GLU A 44 15.23 32.71 -7.93
CA GLU A 44 16.05 33.67 -8.66
C GLU A 44 17.34 33.03 -9.22
N GLY A 45 17.17 32.14 -10.18
CA GLY A 45 18.12 32.09 -11.29
C GLY A 45 17.70 33.17 -12.27
N GLU A 46 18.48 34.24 -12.41
CA GLU A 46 18.27 35.28 -13.44
C GLU A 46 18.24 34.63 -14.82
N CYS A 47 17.04 34.24 -15.26
CA CYS A 47 16.77 33.96 -16.65
C CYS A 47 16.44 35.31 -17.26
N GLN A 48 17.43 35.90 -17.94
CA GLN A 48 17.22 37.12 -18.70
C GLN A 48 15.99 36.94 -19.59
N GLU A 49 14.98 37.73 -19.28
CA GLU A 49 13.68 37.74 -19.90
C GLU A 49 13.82 38.25 -21.33
N GLY A 50 13.99 37.29 -22.24
CA GLY A 50 14.17 37.56 -23.66
C GLY A 50 13.85 36.30 -24.44
N GLU A 51 12.56 36.12 -24.75
CA GLU A 51 12.11 35.35 -25.91
C GLU A 51 12.37 33.82 -25.88
N ILE A 52 11.77 33.07 -24.95
CA ILE A 52 11.57 31.62 -25.16
C ILE A 52 10.19 31.18 -24.67
N LEU A 53 9.15 31.72 -25.31
CA LEU A 53 7.89 30.98 -25.45
C LEU A 53 8.16 29.80 -26.40
N ALA A 54 7.70 28.61 -26.01
CA ALA A 54 7.85 27.34 -26.72
C ALA A 54 9.23 26.66 -26.66
N THR A 55 9.59 26.10 -25.51
CA THR A 55 9.98 24.68 -25.32
C THR A 55 10.50 24.51 -23.89
N GLY A 56 9.58 24.31 -22.94
CA GLY A 56 9.89 24.21 -21.51
C GLY A 56 10.95 23.15 -21.20
N SER A 57 11.90 23.50 -20.33
CA SER A 57 12.96 22.66 -19.75
C SER A 57 14.08 22.15 -20.68
N THR A 58 13.86 22.00 -21.98
CA THR A 58 14.91 21.45 -22.85
C THR A 58 16.05 22.44 -23.10
N ALA A 59 15.80 23.74 -23.05
CA ALA A 59 16.81 24.76 -23.35
C ALA A 59 18.00 24.76 -22.37
N TRP A 60 17.82 24.25 -21.15
CA TRP A 60 18.83 24.33 -20.08
C TRP A 60 19.58 23.01 -19.82
N CYS A 61 19.21 21.94 -20.53
CA CYS A 61 19.78 20.62 -20.33
C CYS A 61 20.80 20.28 -21.43
N SER A 62 22.00 19.83 -21.04
CA SER A 62 23.02 19.32 -21.97
C SER A 62 22.44 18.25 -22.91
N LYS A 63 22.95 18.19 -24.15
CA LYS A 63 22.57 17.19 -25.17
C LYS A 63 22.59 15.75 -24.64
N ASN A 64 23.50 15.43 -23.73
CA ASN A 64 23.58 14.10 -23.11
C ASN A 64 22.36 13.81 -22.21
N VAL A 65 21.95 14.79 -21.39
CA VAL A 65 20.77 14.68 -20.50
C VAL A 65 19.52 14.45 -21.33
N GLN A 66 19.33 15.25 -22.39
CA GLN A 66 18.19 15.08 -23.29
C GLN A 66 18.19 13.71 -23.98
N ARG A 67 19.36 13.21 -24.43
CA ARG A 67 19.48 11.88 -25.03
C ARG A 67 19.07 10.79 -24.04
N LYS A 68 19.56 10.85 -22.79
CA LYS A 68 19.21 9.88 -21.75
C LYS A 68 17.72 9.92 -21.43
N GLN A 69 17.13 11.12 -21.33
CA GLN A 69 15.70 11.30 -21.10
C GLN A 69 14.87 10.65 -22.21
N ARG A 70 15.14 10.99 -23.48
CA ARG A 70 14.44 10.39 -24.63
C ARG A 70 14.60 8.86 -24.67
N HIS A 71 15.78 8.35 -24.35
CA HIS A 71 16.02 6.90 -24.32
C HIS A 71 15.22 6.20 -23.20
N TRP A 72 15.15 6.82 -22.03
CA TRP A 72 14.37 6.31 -20.91
C TRP A 72 12.87 6.33 -21.24
N GLU A 73 12.36 7.43 -21.75
CA GLU A 73 10.97 7.57 -22.20
C GLU A 73 10.61 6.52 -23.26
N LYS A 74 11.48 6.31 -24.24
CA LYS A 74 11.30 5.26 -25.26
C LYS A 74 11.19 3.87 -24.63
N THR A 75 12.06 3.57 -23.66
CA THR A 75 12.03 2.30 -22.92
C THR A 75 10.73 2.13 -22.12
N VAL A 76 10.28 3.17 -21.43
CA VAL A 76 9.01 3.15 -20.67
C VAL A 76 7.81 2.98 -21.60
N ALA A 77 7.77 3.70 -22.72
CA ALA A 77 6.72 3.59 -23.72
C ALA A 77 6.67 2.18 -24.33
N ALA A 78 7.82 1.61 -24.69
CA ALA A 78 7.92 0.24 -25.19
C ALA A 78 7.41 -0.79 -24.18
N LYS A 79 7.79 -0.66 -22.89
CA LYS A 79 7.29 -1.53 -21.82
C LYS A 79 5.77 -1.42 -21.64
N LYS A 80 5.22 -0.20 -21.65
CA LYS A 80 3.77 0.05 -21.56
C LYS A 80 3.02 -0.54 -22.75
N SER A 81 3.53 -0.34 -23.97
CA SER A 81 2.96 -0.88 -25.20
C SER A 81 2.93 -2.42 -25.17
N LYS A 82 4.04 -3.06 -24.78
CA LYS A 82 4.11 -4.52 -24.62
C LYS A 82 3.09 -5.05 -23.60
N ARG A 83 2.94 -4.37 -22.46
CA ARG A 83 1.92 -4.72 -21.44
C ARG A 83 0.50 -4.58 -21.98
N LYS A 84 0.23 -3.53 -22.76
CA LYS A 84 -1.08 -3.31 -23.40
C LYS A 84 -1.37 -4.40 -24.44
N GLN A 85 -0.41 -4.70 -25.31
CA GLN A 85 -0.54 -5.76 -26.32
C GLN A 85 -0.79 -7.14 -25.68
N GLU A 86 -0.06 -7.50 -24.63
CA GLU A 86 -0.29 -8.77 -23.91
C GLU A 86 -1.66 -8.81 -23.23
N LYS A 87 -2.13 -7.67 -22.71
CA LYS A 87 -3.49 -7.58 -22.14
C LYS A 87 -4.56 -7.81 -23.21
N GLU A 88 -4.42 -7.18 -24.38
CA GLU A 88 -5.35 -7.39 -25.50
C GLU A 88 -5.29 -8.82 -26.03
N ARG A 89 -4.09 -9.42 -26.13
CA ARG A 89 -3.93 -10.85 -26.49
C ARG A 89 -4.68 -11.76 -25.51
N ARG A 90 -4.56 -11.50 -24.21
CA ARG A 90 -5.31 -12.26 -23.17
C ARG A 90 -6.81 -12.05 -23.28
N LYS A 91 -7.26 -10.84 -23.58
CA LYS A 91 -8.68 -10.53 -23.78
C LYS A 91 -9.24 -11.26 -25.00
N ALA A 92 -8.52 -11.23 -26.12
CA ALA A 92 -8.87 -11.95 -27.34
C ALA A 92 -8.90 -13.46 -27.09
N ASN A 93 -7.88 -14.02 -26.43
CA ASN A 93 -7.82 -15.44 -26.11
C ASN A 93 -8.98 -15.89 -25.19
N ARG A 94 -9.39 -15.05 -24.22
CA ARG A 94 -10.59 -15.31 -23.39
C ARG A 94 -11.89 -15.27 -24.19
N ALA A 95 -11.99 -14.42 -25.20
CA ALA A 95 -13.18 -14.34 -26.06
C ALA A 95 -13.26 -15.54 -27.03
N GLU A 96 -12.12 -15.99 -27.55
CA GLU A 96 -12.00 -17.15 -28.46
C GLU A 96 -12.17 -18.50 -27.73
N ASN A 97 -11.74 -18.57 -26.47
CA ASN A 97 -11.83 -19.77 -25.63
C ASN A 97 -12.69 -19.52 -24.38
N PRO A 98 -14.01 -19.35 -24.51
CA PRO A 98 -14.90 -19.11 -23.37
C PRO A 98 -14.90 -20.29 -22.37
N GLY A 99 -14.51 -21.49 -22.81
CA GLY A 99 -14.38 -22.69 -21.97
C GLY A 99 -13.09 -22.77 -21.15
N ILE A 100 -12.04 -22.02 -21.49
CA ILE A 100 -10.81 -21.91 -20.69
C ILE A 100 -10.99 -20.71 -19.75
N CYS A 101 -12.01 -20.80 -18.89
CA CYS A 101 -12.15 -19.87 -17.78
C CYS A 101 -10.85 -19.93 -16.95
N PRO A 102 -10.25 -18.80 -16.53
CA PRO A 102 -9.11 -18.85 -15.62
C PRO A 102 -9.52 -19.68 -14.43
N GLN A 103 -8.93 -20.89 -14.35
CA GLN A 103 -9.23 -21.93 -13.38
C GLN A 103 -9.45 -21.25 -12.04
N HIS A 104 -10.72 -21.25 -11.56
CA HIS A 104 -11.08 -20.46 -10.41
C HIS A 104 -10.09 -20.77 -9.28
N SER A 105 -9.67 -19.73 -8.55
CA SER A 105 -8.67 -19.92 -7.50
C SER A 105 -9.10 -21.06 -6.58
N LYS A 106 -8.15 -21.87 -6.10
CA LYS A 106 -8.44 -22.99 -5.18
C LYS A 106 -9.30 -22.55 -3.99
N ARG A 107 -9.15 -21.29 -3.55
CA ARG A 107 -9.96 -20.67 -2.49
C ARG A 107 -11.42 -20.47 -2.94
N PHE A 108 -11.66 -19.99 -4.14
CA PHE A 108 -13.00 -19.83 -4.71
C PHE A 108 -13.73 -21.17 -4.83
N LEU A 109 -13.06 -22.19 -5.38
CA LEU A 109 -13.68 -23.53 -5.49
C LEU A 109 -14.03 -24.10 -4.12
N ARG A 110 -13.15 -23.93 -3.12
CA ARG A 110 -13.42 -24.35 -1.74
C ARG A 110 -14.60 -23.61 -1.11
N ALA A 111 -14.74 -22.30 -1.37
CA ALA A 111 -15.89 -21.53 -0.90
C ALA A 111 -17.18 -22.04 -1.53
N LEU A 112 -17.19 -22.21 -2.86
CA LEU A 112 -18.33 -22.73 -3.61
C LEU A 112 -18.76 -24.12 -3.11
N THR A 113 -17.82 -25.02 -2.81
CA THR A 113 -18.14 -26.34 -2.26
C THR A 113 -18.72 -26.25 -0.85
N LYS A 114 -18.20 -25.35 0.00
CA LYS A 114 -18.74 -25.14 1.35
C LYS A 114 -20.17 -24.62 1.30
N ASP A 115 -20.44 -23.65 0.43
CA ASP A 115 -21.78 -23.06 0.29
C ASP A 115 -22.79 -24.13 -0.15
N LYS A 116 -22.45 -24.93 -1.17
CA LYS A 116 -23.29 -26.06 -1.63
C LYS A 116 -23.52 -27.12 -0.53
N LEU A 117 -22.50 -27.41 0.28
CA LEU A 117 -22.63 -28.36 1.38
C LEU A 117 -23.57 -27.83 2.47
N LEU A 118 -23.47 -26.54 2.81
CA LEU A 118 -24.37 -25.91 3.76
C LEU A 118 -25.81 -25.91 3.24
N GLU A 119 -26.00 -25.56 1.97
CA GLU A 119 -27.31 -25.62 1.31
C GLU A 119 -27.91 -27.04 1.39
N ALA A 120 -27.15 -28.07 1.05
CA ALA A 120 -27.61 -29.46 1.11
C ALA A 120 -27.96 -29.92 2.54
N LYS A 121 -27.24 -29.44 3.56
CA LYS A 121 -27.55 -29.73 4.97
C LYS A 121 -28.90 -29.16 5.41
N HIS A 122 -29.32 -28.04 4.82
CA HIS A 122 -30.55 -27.36 5.17
C HIS A 122 -31.75 -27.80 4.31
N SER A 123 -31.52 -28.16 3.05
CA SER A 123 -32.58 -28.55 2.10
C SER A 123 -32.86 -30.06 2.04
N GLY A 124 -31.98 -30.90 2.58
CA GLY A 124 -32.11 -32.35 2.52
C GLY A 124 -33.15 -32.94 3.50
N PRO A 125 -33.72 -34.12 3.17
CA PRO A 125 -34.56 -34.87 4.11
C PRO A 125 -33.80 -35.16 5.42
N ARG A 126 -34.46 -34.94 6.55
CA ARG A 126 -33.88 -35.21 7.87
C ARG A 126 -34.33 -36.58 8.36
N LEU A 127 -33.38 -37.44 8.69
CA LEU A 127 -33.64 -38.67 9.42
C LEU A 127 -33.79 -38.35 10.91
N CYS A 128 -35.00 -38.52 11.45
CA CYS A 128 -35.27 -38.41 12.88
C CYS A 128 -35.38 -39.82 13.46
N ILE A 129 -34.53 -40.15 14.43
CA ILE A 129 -34.59 -41.40 15.18
C ILE A 129 -35.12 -41.04 16.57
N ASP A 130 -36.30 -41.56 16.92
CA ASP A 130 -36.84 -41.40 18.27
C ASP A 130 -36.23 -42.45 19.21
N LEU A 131 -35.67 -41.98 20.31
CA LEU A 131 -35.04 -42.79 21.35
C LEU A 131 -35.86 -42.79 22.65
N SER A 132 -37.08 -42.25 22.63
CA SER A 132 -37.98 -42.23 23.80
C SER A 132 -38.25 -43.64 24.36
N MET A 133 -38.26 -44.65 23.48
CA MET A 133 -38.55 -46.04 23.83
C MET A 133 -37.34 -46.84 24.31
N THR A 134 -36.13 -46.26 24.32
CA THR A 134 -34.89 -47.01 24.60
C THR A 134 -34.86 -47.62 26.00
N HIS A 135 -35.56 -47.03 26.98
CA HIS A 135 -35.67 -47.58 28.34
C HIS A 135 -36.49 -48.88 28.43
N TYR A 136 -37.31 -49.17 27.42
CA TYR A 136 -38.11 -50.39 27.34
C TYR A 136 -37.47 -51.48 26.46
N MET A 137 -36.32 -51.19 25.85
CA MET A 137 -35.62 -52.12 24.99
C MET A 137 -34.65 -53.01 25.79
N SER A 138 -34.52 -54.27 25.39
CA SER A 138 -33.57 -55.19 26.01
C SER A 138 -32.15 -54.79 25.63
N LYS A 139 -31.13 -55.14 26.46
CA LYS A 139 -29.72 -54.82 26.15
C LYS A 139 -29.20 -55.34 24.80
N LYS A 140 -29.87 -56.33 24.20
CA LYS A 140 -29.50 -56.90 22.90
C LYS A 140 -30.09 -56.12 21.73
N THR A 141 -31.19 -55.41 21.96
CA THR A 141 -31.98 -54.69 20.96
C THR A 141 -31.63 -53.21 20.99
#